data_AF-W5VRA4-F1
#
_entry.id   AF-W5VRA4-F1
#
_cell.length_a   1.000
_cell.length_b   1.000
_cell.length_c   1.000
_cell.angle_alpha   90.00
_cell.angle_beta   90.00
_cell.angle_gamma   90.00
#
_symmetry.space_group_name_H-M   'P 1'
#
loop_
_entity.id
_entity.type
_entity.pdbx_description
1 polymer ?
#
loop_
_entity_poly.entity_id
_entity_poly.type
_entity_poly.pdbx_seq_one_letter_code
_entity_poly.pdbx_strand_id
1 'polypeptide(L)'
;PLIVISGGMPRASYGDRHTVSIMQGDNHVVADLTSRVVDFLTINRADEKDAIETDRDDPQALVILAEEELVVLDLESESWPCFRLPYLNSVHSSAVTCSQHINDIPEQLWQKLIDAGDNQCKNFTHREWPINGGKNLVTPSVSKDLLLTGHEDG
;
A
#
# COMPACT_ATOMS: atom_id res chain seq x y z
N PRO A 1 -5.58 17.40 -14.43
CA PRO A 1 -5.61 17.61 -12.96
C PRO A 1 -5.95 16.29 -12.29
N LEU A 2 -5.36 16.00 -11.13
CA LEU A 2 -5.77 14.88 -10.28
C LEU A 2 -6.86 15.37 -9.32
N ILE A 3 -7.93 14.61 -9.16
CA ILE A 3 -9.01 14.88 -8.20
C ILE A 3 -9.17 13.61 -7.36
N VAL A 4 -9.09 13.75 -6.05
CA VAL A 4 -9.30 12.66 -5.09
C VAL A 4 -10.39 13.06 -4.10
N ILE A 5 -11.43 12.25 -3.99
CA ILE A 5 -12.62 12.54 -3.18
C ILE A 5 -12.99 11.29 -2.39
N SER A 6 -13.21 11.41 -1.09
CA SER A 6 -13.81 10.33 -0.30
C SER A 6 -15.34 10.38 -0.37
N GLY A 7 -15.96 9.23 -0.61
CA GLY A 7 -17.42 9.08 -0.71
C GLY A 7 -17.99 9.51 -2.07
N GLY A 8 -19.09 10.27 -2.04
CA GLY A 8 -19.82 10.69 -3.25
C GLY A 8 -20.71 9.61 -3.88
N MET A 9 -20.85 8.46 -3.22
CA MET A 9 -21.61 7.33 -3.71
C MET A 9 -23.14 7.55 -3.62
N PRO A 10 -23.94 7.03 -4.58
CA PRO A 10 -25.39 7.08 -4.52
C PRO A 10 -25.93 6.45 -3.25
N ARG A 11 -26.53 7.27 -2.37
CA ARG A 11 -27.04 6.85 -1.06
C ARG A 11 -27.97 5.63 -1.11
N ALA A 12 -28.78 5.53 -2.16
CA ALA A 12 -29.77 4.46 -2.30
C ALA A 12 -29.15 3.07 -2.54
N SER A 13 -27.95 3.00 -3.14
CA SER A 13 -27.37 1.73 -3.59
C SER A 13 -26.01 1.41 -2.96
N TYR A 14 -25.29 2.42 -2.46
CA TYR A 14 -23.89 2.30 -2.04
C TYR A 14 -23.56 3.15 -0.80
N GLY A 15 -24.57 3.51 0.01
CA GLY A 15 -24.37 4.38 1.18
C GLY A 15 -23.57 3.75 2.32
N ASP A 16 -23.37 2.43 2.28
CA ASP A 16 -22.59 1.61 3.20
C ASP A 16 -21.15 1.37 2.72
N ARG A 17 -20.79 1.84 1.52
CA ARG A 17 -19.44 1.65 0.96
C ARG A 17 -18.45 2.67 1.49
N HIS A 18 -17.21 2.23 1.66
CA HIS A 18 -16.10 3.06 2.07
C HIS A 18 -15.21 3.31 0.86
N THR A 19 -15.43 4.43 0.17
CA THR A 19 -14.81 4.66 -1.13
C THR A 19 -13.91 5.90 -1.17
N VAL A 20 -12.88 5.81 -2.01
CA VAL A 20 -12.07 6.94 -2.47
C VAL A 20 -12.10 6.95 -4.00
N SER A 21 -12.68 7.99 -4.58
CA SER A 21 -12.74 8.21 -6.02
C SER A 21 -11.53 9.00 -6.49
N ILE A 22 -10.86 8.51 -7.53
CA ILE A 22 -9.61 9.03 -8.08
C ILE A 22 -9.85 9.32 -9.56
N MET A 23 -9.66 10.56 -9.97
CA MET A 23 -9.92 11.01 -11.34
C MET A 23 -8.73 11.78 -11.91
N GLN A 24 -8.24 11.40 -13.09
CA GLN A 24 -7.17 12.11 -13.79
C GLN A 24 -7.33 11.96 -15.30
N GLY A 25 -7.60 13.07 -15.99
CA GLY A 25 -7.91 13.03 -17.43
C GLY A 25 -9.17 12.20 -17.67
N ASP A 26 -9.07 11.16 -18.50
CA ASP A 26 -10.16 10.23 -18.79
C ASP A 26 -10.21 9.03 -17.82
N ASN A 27 -9.19 8.87 -16.96
CA ASN A 27 -9.14 7.79 -15.99
C ASN A 27 -10.00 8.13 -14.77
N HIS A 28 -10.87 7.20 -14.39
CA HIS A 28 -11.70 7.29 -13.20
C HIS A 28 -11.75 5.92 -12.52
N VAL A 29 -11.20 5.83 -11.32
CA VAL A 29 -11.18 4.62 -10.50
C VAL A 29 -11.81 4.93 -9.15
N VAL A 30 -12.60 4.00 -8.63
CA VAL A 30 -13.15 4.06 -7.28
C VAL A 30 -12.53 2.93 -6.49
N ALA A 31 -11.67 3.28 -5.52
CA ALA A 31 -11.16 2.33 -4.55
C ALA A 31 -12.27 2.02 -3.54
N ASP A 32 -12.66 0.75 -3.45
CA ASP A 32 -13.67 0.24 -2.52
C ASP A 32 -12.96 -0.52 -1.40
N LEU A 33 -12.99 0.05 -0.20
CA LEU A 33 -12.23 -0.42 0.96
C LEU A 33 -13.10 -1.26 1.89
N THR A 34 -12.45 -2.14 2.65
CA THR A 34 -13.13 -3.06 3.57
C THR A 34 -13.56 -2.39 4.89
N SER A 35 -12.96 -1.25 5.22
CA SER A 35 -13.19 -0.50 6.45
C SER A 35 -13.27 1.01 6.19
N ARG A 36 -13.73 1.78 7.18
CA ARG A 36 -13.98 3.22 6.98
C ARG A 36 -12.68 3.96 6.65
N VAL A 37 -12.78 4.89 5.70
CA VAL A 37 -11.68 5.83 5.41
C VAL A 37 -11.50 6.75 6.61
N VAL A 38 -10.29 6.75 7.18
CA VAL A 38 -9.89 7.69 8.24
C VAL A 38 -9.37 8.97 7.60
N ASP A 39 -8.40 8.86 6.69
CA ASP A 39 -7.82 9.99 5.95
C ASP A 39 -7.09 9.51 4.68
N PHE A 40 -6.78 10.43 3.77
CA PHE A 40 -5.93 10.16 2.61
C PHE A 40 -5.09 11.38 2.22
N LEU A 41 -3.92 11.14 1.63
CA LEU A 41 -3.03 12.20 1.15
C LEU A 41 -2.27 11.77 -0.10
N THR A 42 -1.85 12.76 -0.90
CA THR A 42 -0.94 12.52 -2.01
C THR A 42 0.50 12.77 -1.59
N ILE A 43 1.40 11.90 -2.02
CA ILE A 43 2.83 12.15 -2.00
C ILE A 43 3.17 12.76 -3.35
N ASN A 44 3.79 13.93 -3.32
CA ASN A 44 4.13 14.71 -4.50
C ASN A 44 5.62 14.58 -4.80
N ARG A 45 6.01 14.68 -6.07
CA ARG A 45 7.41 14.65 -6.48
C ARG A 45 8.04 16.04 -6.48
N ALA A 46 7.28 17.04 -6.92
CA ALA A 46 7.73 18.42 -6.97
C ALA A 46 8.08 18.91 -5.57
N ASP A 47 9.25 19.52 -5.41
CA ASP A 47 9.55 20.28 -4.21
C ASP A 47 8.78 21.63 -4.23
N GLU A 48 8.79 22.36 -3.12
CA GLU A 48 8.07 23.64 -3.04
C GLU A 48 8.49 24.64 -4.13
N LYS A 49 9.74 24.59 -4.61
CA LYS A 49 10.24 25.52 -5.63
C LYS A 49 9.73 25.10 -7.01
N ASP A 50 9.81 23.81 -7.33
CA ASP A 50 9.29 23.26 -8.57
C ASP A 50 7.78 23.48 -8.69
N ALA A 51 7.04 23.33 -7.58
CA ALA A 51 5.60 23.57 -7.55
C ALA A 51 5.26 25.05 -7.83
N ILE A 52 6.04 25.99 -7.28
CA ILE A 52 5.86 27.44 -7.51
C ILE A 52 6.25 27.85 -8.94
N GLU A 53 7.33 27.28 -9.48
CA GLU A 53 7.82 27.62 -10.82
C GLU A 53 6.97 27.02 -11.94
N THR A 54 6.45 25.80 -11.73
CA THR A 54 5.70 25.05 -12.75
C THR A 54 4.18 25.10 -12.57
N ASP A 55 3.70 25.58 -11.42
CA ASP A 55 2.29 25.55 -11.00
C ASP A 55 1.71 24.12 -11.05
N ARG A 56 2.52 23.13 -10.67
CA ARG A 56 2.17 21.70 -10.68
C ARG A 56 2.70 20.96 -9.46
N ASP A 57 1.80 20.21 -8.83
CA ASP A 57 2.11 19.40 -7.65
C ASP A 57 2.77 18.04 -7.98
N ASP A 58 2.59 17.53 -9.20
CA ASP A 58 3.13 16.23 -9.68
C ASP A 58 2.96 15.05 -8.67
N PRO A 59 1.71 14.62 -8.40
CA PRO A 59 1.42 13.58 -7.43
C PRO A 59 1.91 12.20 -7.92
N GLN A 60 2.77 11.55 -7.13
CA GLN A 60 3.39 10.27 -7.45
C GLN A 60 2.68 9.07 -6.80
N ALA A 61 2.10 9.26 -5.62
CA ALA A 61 1.40 8.19 -4.90
C ALA A 61 0.21 8.74 -4.11
N LEU A 62 -0.83 7.92 -3.95
CA LEU A 62 -1.96 8.19 -3.07
C LEU A 62 -1.89 7.23 -1.87
N VAL A 63 -1.79 7.78 -0.66
CA VAL A 63 -1.84 7.03 0.59
C VAL A 63 -3.25 7.16 1.15
N ILE A 64 -3.88 6.02 1.43
CA ILE A 64 -5.22 5.93 2.03
C ILE A 64 -5.09 5.17 3.35
N LEU A 65 -5.46 5.81 4.44
CA LEU A 65 -5.56 5.20 5.76
C LEU A 65 -7.02 4.84 6.02
N ALA A 66 -7.31 3.54 6.12
CA ALA A 66 -8.58 3.02 6.59
C ALA A 66 -8.45 2.55 8.04
N GLU A 67 -9.57 2.22 8.69
CA GLU A 67 -9.56 1.78 10.10
C GLU A 67 -8.75 0.50 10.32
N GLU A 68 -8.78 -0.42 9.36
CA GLU A 68 -8.17 -1.76 9.49
C GLU A 68 -6.96 -1.95 8.57
N GLU A 69 -6.63 -1.01 7.67
CA GLU A 69 -5.57 -1.18 6.68
C GLU A 69 -4.97 0.13 6.15
N LEU A 70 -3.73 0.02 5.65
CA LEU A 70 -3.04 1.05 4.89
C LEU A 70 -2.98 0.63 3.41
N VAL A 71 -3.49 1.47 2.51
CA VAL A 71 -3.41 1.23 1.07
C VAL A 71 -2.61 2.36 0.42
N VAL A 72 -1.64 2.02 -0.42
CA VAL A 72 -0.87 3.02 -1.16
C VAL A 72 -0.90 2.68 -2.64
N LEU A 73 -1.36 3.62 -3.47
CA LEU A 73 -1.50 3.49 -4.91
C LEU A 73 -0.40 4.27 -5.64
N ASP A 74 0.15 3.67 -6.68
CA ASP A 74 1.11 4.28 -7.61
C ASP A 74 0.37 5.07 -8.67
N LEU A 75 0.44 6.40 -8.62
CA LEU A 75 -0.30 7.25 -9.54
C LEU A 75 0.40 7.47 -10.89
N GLU A 76 1.67 7.08 -11.02
CA GLU A 76 2.44 7.25 -12.26
C GLU A 76 2.39 6.02 -13.16
N SER A 77 2.23 4.83 -12.58
CA SER A 77 2.04 3.61 -13.38
C SER A 77 0.62 3.52 -13.93
N GLU A 78 0.50 2.97 -15.14
CA GLU A 78 -0.79 2.65 -15.73
C GLU A 78 -1.59 1.73 -14.80
N SER A 79 -2.92 1.89 -14.76
CA SER A 79 -3.88 1.18 -13.90
C SER A 79 -3.80 1.46 -12.39
N TRP A 80 -2.89 2.33 -11.95
CA TRP A 80 -2.70 2.70 -10.55
C TRP A 80 -2.55 1.52 -9.57
N PRO A 81 -1.56 0.63 -9.78
CA PRO A 81 -1.36 -0.54 -8.94
C PRO A 81 -0.97 -0.16 -7.51
N CYS A 82 -1.23 -1.06 -6.56
CA CYS A 82 -0.82 -0.88 -5.17
C CYS A 82 0.69 -1.04 -4.99
N PHE A 83 1.26 -0.33 -4.02
CA PHE A 83 2.57 -0.61 -3.46
C PHE A 83 2.53 -1.80 -2.50
N ARG A 84 3.60 -2.58 -2.48
CA ARG A 84 3.83 -3.56 -1.41
C ARG A 84 4.23 -2.82 -0.14
N LEU A 85 3.59 -3.15 0.97
CA LEU A 85 3.85 -2.53 2.26
C LEU A 85 5.11 -3.15 2.91
N PRO A 86 6.21 -2.40 3.10
CA PRO A 86 7.36 -2.89 3.83
C PRO A 86 7.10 -3.02 5.35
N TYR A 87 6.05 -2.35 5.85
CA TYR A 87 5.63 -2.30 7.24
C TYR A 87 4.14 -1.95 7.33
N LEU A 88 3.54 -2.03 8.53
CA LEU A 88 2.10 -1.73 8.74
C LEU A 88 1.16 -2.62 7.90
N ASN A 89 1.56 -3.87 7.68
CA ASN A 89 0.69 -4.88 7.09
C ASN A 89 -0.44 -5.24 8.07
N SER A 90 -1.67 -5.38 7.56
CA SER A 90 -2.83 -5.83 8.35
C SER A 90 -2.77 -7.33 8.60
N VAL A 91 -2.08 -7.73 9.66
CA VAL A 91 -1.97 -9.15 10.09
C VAL A 91 -3.32 -9.74 10.50
N HIS A 92 -4.37 -8.93 10.64
CA HIS A 92 -5.71 -9.34 11.02
C HIS A 92 -6.71 -9.26 9.85
N SER A 93 -6.24 -9.16 8.59
CA SER A 93 -7.10 -9.23 7.40
C SER A 93 -8.01 -10.46 7.42
N SER A 94 -7.54 -11.52 8.05
CA SER A 94 -8.29 -12.64 8.59
C SER A 94 -7.82 -12.91 10.02
N ALA A 95 -8.72 -13.41 10.89
CA ALA A 95 -8.42 -13.60 12.30
C ALA A 95 -7.26 -14.59 12.50
N VAL A 96 -6.22 -14.16 13.22
CA VAL A 96 -5.07 -15.02 13.53
C VAL A 96 -5.49 -16.09 14.55
N THR A 97 -5.28 -17.35 14.21
CA THR A 97 -5.63 -18.51 15.03
C THR A 97 -4.41 -19.15 15.69
N CYS A 98 -3.25 -19.09 15.05
CA CYS A 98 -2.00 -19.59 15.59
C CYS A 98 -0.79 -18.82 15.03
N SER A 99 0.36 -18.98 15.69
CA SER A 99 1.61 -18.40 15.23
C SER A 99 2.78 -19.33 15.51
N GLN A 100 3.75 -19.39 14.60
CA GLN A 100 4.97 -20.16 14.76
C GLN A 100 6.19 -19.32 14.41
N HIS A 101 7.18 -19.34 15.30
CA HIS A 101 8.44 -18.64 15.10
C HIS A 101 9.55 -19.64 14.74
N ILE A 102 10.33 -19.32 13.72
CA ILE A 102 11.42 -20.16 13.22
C ILE A 102 12.65 -19.28 13.02
N ASN A 103 13.75 -19.63 13.69
CA ASN A 103 15.01 -18.90 13.62
C ASN A 103 15.96 -19.52 12.59
N ASP A 104 16.97 -18.73 12.20
CA ASP A 104 18.12 -19.20 11.44
C ASP A 104 17.75 -19.98 10.16
N ILE A 105 16.84 -19.39 9.37
CA ILE A 105 16.37 -19.97 8.12
C ILE A 105 17.53 -20.11 7.12
N PRO A 106 17.74 -21.30 6.51
CA PRO A 106 18.77 -21.47 5.48
C PRO A 106 18.57 -20.53 4.30
N GLU A 107 19.66 -19.94 3.81
CA GLU A 107 19.66 -18.97 2.70
C GLU A 107 18.88 -19.46 1.48
N GLN A 108 19.05 -20.73 1.11
CA GLN A 108 18.38 -21.32 -0.03
C GLN A 108 16.85 -21.38 0.15
N LEU A 109 16.37 -21.65 1.37
CA LEU A 109 14.93 -21.66 1.66
C LEU A 109 14.39 -20.24 1.68
N TRP A 110 15.12 -19.31 2.29
CA TRP A 110 14.77 -17.89 2.31
C TRP A 110 14.58 -17.33 0.91
N GLN A 111 15.53 -17.59 0.00
CA GLN A 111 15.43 -17.09 -1.38
C GLN A 111 14.22 -17.68 -2.11
N LYS A 112 13.95 -18.98 -1.94
CA LYS A 112 12.77 -19.62 -2.55
C LYS A 112 11.46 -19.01 -2.06
N LEU A 113 11.38 -18.62 -0.79
CA LEU A 113 10.20 -17.95 -0.22
C LEU A 113 10.01 -16.56 -0.82
N ILE A 114 11.09 -15.78 -0.97
CA ILE A 114 11.05 -14.48 -1.66
C ILE A 114 10.60 -14.66 -3.11
N ASP A 115 11.21 -15.59 -3.86
CA ASP A 115 10.89 -15.81 -5.27
C ASP A 115 9.41 -16.25 -5.45
N ALA A 116 8.89 -17.08 -4.54
CA ALA A 116 7.47 -17.45 -4.54
C ALA A 116 6.56 -16.24 -4.24
N GLY A 117 6.94 -15.41 -3.26
CA GLY A 117 6.26 -14.17 -2.90
C GLY A 117 6.23 -13.13 -4.03
N ASP A 118 7.34 -12.96 -4.75
CA ASP A 118 7.40 -12.06 -5.91
C ASP A 118 6.53 -12.58 -7.06
N ASN A 119 6.45 -13.90 -7.25
CA ASN A 119 5.63 -14.50 -8.29
C ASN A 119 4.12 -14.34 -8.06
N GLN A 120 3.65 -14.31 -6.82
CA GLN A 120 2.24 -14.05 -6.47
C GLN A 120 1.89 -12.54 -6.53
N CYS A 121 2.86 -11.65 -6.30
CA CYS A 121 2.63 -10.21 -6.19
C CYS A 121 2.83 -9.43 -7.52
N LYS A 122 2.63 -10.07 -8.67
CA LYS A 122 2.85 -9.44 -10.00
C LYS A 122 1.96 -8.24 -10.32
N ASN A 123 0.84 -8.09 -9.61
CA ASN A 123 -0.10 -6.99 -9.80
C ASN A 123 0.25 -5.74 -8.99
N PHE A 124 1.28 -5.79 -8.15
CA PHE A 124 1.78 -4.64 -7.41
C PHE A 124 2.77 -3.84 -8.26
N THR A 125 2.93 -2.56 -7.94
CA THR A 125 3.97 -1.75 -8.56
C THR A 125 5.36 -2.28 -8.22
N HIS A 126 6.28 -2.14 -9.18
CA HIS A 126 7.70 -2.42 -9.01
C HIS A 126 8.50 -1.17 -8.58
N ARG A 127 7.83 -0.03 -8.42
CA ARG A 127 8.47 1.20 -7.95
C ARG A 127 8.88 1.09 -6.48
N GLU A 128 9.89 1.87 -6.12
CA GLU A 128 10.36 1.95 -4.74
C GLU A 128 9.31 2.59 -3.83
N TRP A 129 9.29 2.15 -2.57
CA TRP A 129 8.35 2.66 -1.57
C TRP A 129 8.54 4.17 -1.34
N PRO A 130 7.48 4.98 -1.48
CA PRO A 130 7.61 6.44 -1.50
C PRO A 130 7.83 7.07 -0.11
N ILE A 131 7.51 6.36 0.98
CA ILE A 131 7.70 6.86 2.36
C ILE A 131 9.04 6.35 2.91
N ASN A 132 10.12 6.94 2.40
CA ASN A 132 11.51 6.52 2.67
C ASN A 132 12.33 7.57 3.45
N GLY A 133 11.65 8.49 4.14
CA GLY A 133 12.30 9.53 4.94
C GLY A 133 13.11 8.99 6.13
N GLY A 134 14.14 9.74 6.52
CA GLY A 134 15.01 9.39 7.64
C GLY A 134 16.18 8.47 7.26
N LYS A 135 16.90 7.98 8.27
CA LYS A 135 18.04 7.07 8.09
C LYS A 135 18.01 5.96 9.14
N ASN A 136 17.92 4.71 8.69
CA ASN A 136 18.04 3.56 9.59
C ASN A 136 19.52 3.36 9.98
N LEU A 137 19.81 3.44 11.28
CA LEU A 137 21.17 3.26 11.83
C LEU A 137 21.40 1.84 12.38
N VAL A 138 20.38 0.98 12.35
CA VAL A 138 20.46 -0.40 12.83
C VAL A 138 21.30 -1.22 11.88
N THR A 139 22.24 -2.00 12.43
CA THR A 139 23.00 -2.98 11.65
C THR A 139 22.07 -4.15 11.29
N PRO A 140 22.03 -4.59 10.02
CA PRO A 140 21.20 -5.73 9.61
C PRO A 140 21.48 -6.97 10.47
N SER A 141 20.45 -7.74 10.79
CA SER A 141 20.61 -9.01 11.50
C SER A 141 21.43 -9.99 10.66
N VAL A 142 22.23 -10.80 11.34
CA VAL A 142 23.00 -11.89 10.70
C VAL A 142 22.12 -13.13 10.51
N SER A 143 21.14 -13.33 11.39
CA SER A 143 20.12 -14.38 11.28
C SER A 143 18.92 -13.90 10.45
N LYS A 144 18.29 -14.88 9.80
CA LYS A 144 17.02 -14.72 9.08
C LYS A 144 15.96 -15.48 9.85
N ASP A 145 15.07 -14.74 10.48
CA ASP A 145 14.02 -15.29 11.31
C ASP A 145 12.67 -15.09 10.63
N LEU A 146 11.74 -16.01 10.89
CA LEU A 146 10.45 -16.08 10.22
C LEU A 146 9.34 -16.27 11.23
N LEU A 147 8.30 -15.44 11.12
CA LEU A 147 7.05 -15.59 11.85
C LEU A 147 5.96 -16.04 10.89
N LEU A 148 5.46 -17.26 11.07
CA LEU A 148 4.29 -17.78 10.38
C LEU A 148 3.04 -17.46 11.20
N THR A 149 2.01 -16.96 10.56
CA THR A 149 0.68 -16.76 11.14
C THR A 149 -0.31 -17.67 10.41
N GLY A 150 -1.08 -18.45 11.17
CA GLY A 150 -2.22 -19.21 10.65
C GLY A 150 -3.49 -18.42 10.87
N HIS A 151 -4.38 -18.40 9.88
CA HIS A 151 -5.58 -17.56 9.88
C HIS A 151 -6.85 -18.44 9.84
N GLU A 152 -8.01 -17.82 10.09
CA GLU A 152 -9.29 -18.53 10.13
C GLU A 152 -9.74 -19.03 8.75
N ASP A 153 -9.35 -18.33 7.68
CA ASP A 153 -9.68 -18.62 6.29
C ASP A 153 -8.76 -19.66 5.62
N GLY A 154 -7.74 -20.14 6.34
CA GLY A 154 -6.81 -21.20 5.90
C GLY A 154 -5.36 -20.77 5.95
#